data_AF-A0A9X1HAJ2-F1
#
_entry.id   AF-A0A9X1HAJ2-F1
#
_cell.length_a   1.000
_cell.length_b   1.000
_cell.length_c   1.000
_cell.angle_alpha   90.00
_cell.angle_beta   90.00
_cell.angle_gamma   90.00
#
_symmetry.space_group_name_H-M   'P 1'
#
loop_
_entity.id
_entity.type
_entity.pdbx_description
1 polymer ?
#
loop_
_entity_poly.entity_id
_entity_poly.type
_entity_poly.pdbx_seq_one_letter_code
_entity_poly.pdbx_strand_id
1 'polypeptide(L)'
;MEIDKFNGVTNGEFIDYFKIDLHSRMEILSYTYPHELLDEDSGFGEHVQRCIALLKDYMIQCRRDSREAEREMEKRALENAESGVKETGCQKASPAHETPDERRERLRLESIEDQQQSELRYGQLRSEIDKLIDEHRVNVKIIYVEL
;
A
#
# COMPACT_ATOMS: atom_id res chain seq x y z
N MET A 1 -19.85 -8.88 10.01
CA MET A 1 -18.63 -8.16 10.42
C MET A 1 -17.87 -7.92 9.12
N GLU A 2 -17.65 -6.68 8.73
CA GLU A 2 -16.90 -6.35 7.52
C GLU A 2 -15.46 -6.81 7.74
N ILE A 3 -14.89 -7.59 6.81
CA ILE A 3 -13.50 -8.03 6.93
C ILE A 3 -12.62 -6.80 6.78
N ASP A 4 -11.80 -6.54 7.79
CA ASP A 4 -10.79 -5.50 7.74
C ASP A 4 -9.70 -5.94 6.75
N LYS A 5 -9.70 -5.34 5.56
CA LYS A 5 -8.77 -5.70 4.48
C LYS A 5 -7.45 -4.92 4.54
N PHE A 6 -7.35 -3.91 5.40
CA PHE A 6 -6.23 -2.97 5.42
C PHE A 6 -5.72 -2.71 6.82
N ASN A 7 -5.85 -3.69 7.73
CA ASN A 7 -5.32 -3.63 9.09
C ASN A 7 -5.71 -2.35 9.86
N GLY A 8 -6.97 -1.95 9.73
CA GLY A 8 -7.58 -0.82 10.42
C GLY A 8 -7.32 0.53 9.76
N VAL A 9 -6.53 0.58 8.68
CA VAL A 9 -6.17 1.82 8.00
C VAL A 9 -7.37 2.40 7.25
N THR A 10 -7.74 3.60 7.68
CA THR A 10 -8.88 4.36 7.18
C THR A 10 -8.54 5.11 5.89
N ASN A 11 -9.57 5.57 5.18
CA ASN A 11 -9.40 6.46 4.03
C ASN A 11 -8.61 7.73 4.39
N GLY A 12 -8.92 8.33 5.55
CA GLY A 12 -8.25 9.53 6.02
C GLY A 12 -6.75 9.32 6.21
N GLU A 13 -6.35 8.17 6.76
CA GLU A 13 -4.93 7.84 6.94
C GLU A 13 -4.20 7.62 5.60
N PHE A 14 -4.85 7.02 4.61
CA PHE A 14 -4.28 6.93 3.25
C PHE A 14 -4.10 8.31 2.61
N ILE A 15 -5.07 9.19 2.81
CA ILE A 15 -5.00 10.57 2.30
C ILE A 15 -3.88 11.35 3.00
N ASP A 16 -3.75 11.20 4.32
CA ASP A 16 -2.71 11.88 5.08
C ASP A 16 -1.31 11.36 4.73
N TYR A 17 -1.16 10.06 4.47
CA TYR A 17 0.06 9.48 3.90
C TYR A 17 0.41 10.17 2.56
N PHE A 18 -0.54 10.25 1.63
CA PHE A 18 -0.32 10.88 0.33
C PHE A 18 0.08 12.36 0.42
N LYS A 19 -0.51 13.12 1.35
CA LYS A 19 -0.17 14.55 1.56
C LYS A 19 1.29 14.74 1.98
N ILE A 20 1.84 13.84 2.79
CA ILE A 20 3.23 13.94 3.28
C ILE A 20 4.18 13.91 2.08
N ASP A 21 4.00 12.94 1.19
CA ASP A 21 4.84 12.80 -0.01
C ASP A 21 4.59 13.94 -1.00
N LEU A 22 3.31 14.27 -1.26
CA LEU A 22 2.93 15.35 -2.17
C LEU A 22 3.59 16.68 -1.77
N HIS A 23 3.60 17.00 -0.48
CA HIS A 23 4.17 18.26 0.04
C HIS A 23 5.67 18.20 0.36
N SER A 24 6.35 17.08 0.09
CA SER A 24 7.78 16.94 0.31
C SER A 24 8.58 17.83 -0.64
N ARG A 25 9.06 18.97 -0.12
CA ARG A 25 9.89 19.94 -0.87
C ARG A 25 11.22 19.36 -1.36
N MET A 26 11.76 18.35 -0.69
CA MET A 26 13.03 17.74 -1.06
C MET A 26 12.93 17.02 -2.41
N GLU A 27 11.81 16.35 -2.68
CA GLU A 27 11.60 15.71 -3.97
C GLU A 27 11.47 16.75 -5.08
N ILE A 28 10.67 17.81 -4.86
CA ILE A 28 10.46 18.89 -5.84
C ILE A 28 11.78 19.61 -6.20
N LEU A 29 12.68 19.81 -5.23
CA LEU A 29 13.96 20.49 -5.44
C LEU A 29 15.06 19.60 -6.04
N SER A 30 14.90 18.27 -6.01
CA SER A 30 15.90 17.33 -6.55
C SER A 30 15.92 17.30 -8.08
N TYR A 31 15.06 18.09 -8.74
CA TYR A 31 14.79 18.04 -10.17
C TYR A 31 15.49 19.08 -11.02
N THR A 32 16.40 19.89 -10.48
CA THR A 32 17.06 20.92 -11.29
C THR A 32 18.56 20.71 -11.32
N TYR A 33 19.05 20.08 -12.39
CA TYR A 33 20.42 20.34 -12.83
C TYR A 33 20.50 21.80 -13.34
N PRO A 34 21.59 22.56 -13.07
CA PRO A 34 21.70 23.97 -13.43
C PRO A 34 21.55 24.31 -14.93
N HIS A 35 21.50 23.30 -15.79
CA HIS A 35 21.46 23.42 -17.25
C HIS A 35 20.36 22.56 -17.90
N GLU A 36 19.47 21.99 -17.11
CA GLU A 36 18.36 21.17 -17.61
C GLU A 36 17.10 22.04 -17.69
N LEU A 37 16.70 22.37 -18.92
CA LEU A 37 15.43 23.04 -19.19
C LEU A 37 14.34 21.98 -19.08
N LEU A 38 13.58 22.00 -17.98
CA LEU A 38 12.39 21.19 -17.85
C LEU A 38 11.22 21.88 -18.58
N ASP A 39 10.47 21.11 -19.36
CA ASP A 39 9.12 21.52 -19.74
C ASP A 39 8.31 21.77 -18.45
N GLU A 40 7.59 22.89 -18.39
CA GLU A 40 6.88 23.39 -17.20
C GLU A 40 6.01 22.33 -16.49
N ASP A 41 5.54 21.32 -17.21
CA ASP A 41 4.62 20.30 -16.72
C ASP A 41 5.26 18.93 -16.40
N SER A 42 6.49 18.64 -16.83
CA SER A 42 7.06 17.29 -16.72
C SER A 42 7.46 16.93 -15.29
N GLY A 43 8.17 17.83 -14.59
CA GLY A 43 8.66 17.56 -13.22
C GLY A 43 7.55 17.41 -12.18
N PHE A 44 6.50 18.23 -12.27
CA PHE A 44 5.33 18.09 -11.38
C PHE A 44 4.55 16.80 -11.67
N GLY A 45 4.35 16.47 -12.95
CA GLY A 45 3.69 15.24 -13.35
C GLY A 45 4.41 13.99 -12.82
N GLU A 46 5.73 13.94 -12.95
CA GLU A 46 6.56 12.83 -12.43
C GLU A 46 6.47 12.70 -10.91
N HIS A 47 6.54 13.82 -10.19
CA HIS A 47 6.37 13.86 -8.73
C HIS A 47 5.03 13.25 -8.32
N VAL A 48 3.94 13.68 -8.96
CA VAL A 48 2.59 13.17 -8.70
C VAL A 48 2.50 11.67 -8.98
N GLN A 49 3.05 11.18 -10.10
CA GLN A 49 3.02 9.75 -10.42
C GLN A 49 3.76 8.92 -9.39
N ARG A 50 4.90 9.39 -8.87
CA ARG A 50 5.64 8.70 -7.81
C ARG A 50 4.87 8.70 -6.49
N CYS A 51 4.25 9.82 -6.09
CA CYS A 51 3.40 9.88 -4.90
C CYS A 51 2.22 8.89 -5.00
N ILE A 52 1.60 8.76 -6.18
CA ILE A 52 0.54 7.79 -6.42
C ILE A 52 1.06 6.35 -6.31
N ALA A 53 2.24 6.07 -6.87
CA ALA A 53 2.85 4.74 -6.77
C ALA A 53 3.17 4.37 -5.31
N LEU A 54 3.76 5.29 -4.54
CA LEU A 54 4.05 5.10 -3.12
C LEU A 54 2.78 4.84 -2.31
N LEU A 55 1.71 5.58 -2.57
CA LEU A 55 0.42 5.33 -1.92
C LEU A 55 -0.12 3.92 -2.23
N LYS A 56 -0.03 3.48 -3.49
CA LYS A 56 -0.49 2.14 -3.89
C LYS A 56 0.35 1.02 -3.27
N ASP A 57 1.66 1.22 -3.15
CA ASP A 57 2.56 0.29 -2.46
C ASP A 57 2.24 0.23 -0.97
N TYR A 58 1.95 1.37 -0.33
CA TYR A 58 1.52 1.41 1.06
C TYR A 58 0.20 0.66 1.28
N MET A 59 -0.80 0.83 0.40
CA MET A 59 -2.04 0.05 0.45
C MET A 59 -1.81 -1.46 0.34
N ILE A 60 -0.89 -1.88 -0.53
CA ILE A 60 -0.48 -3.30 -0.65
C ILE A 60 0.12 -3.78 0.66
N GLN A 61 0.99 -2.98 1.28
CA GLN A 61 1.61 -3.34 2.55
C GLN A 61 0.59 -3.48 3.67
N CYS A 62 -0.33 -2.53 3.83
CA CYS A 62 -1.41 -2.63 4.83
C CYS A 62 -2.25 -3.90 4.65
N ARG A 63 -2.50 -4.32 3.40
CA ARG A 63 -3.23 -5.55 3.10
C ARG A 63 -2.45 -6.80 3.51
N ARG A 64 -1.12 -6.80 3.28
CA ARG A 64 -0.25 -7.90 3.72
C ARG A 64 -0.22 -8.01 5.23
N ASP A 65 -0.09 -6.88 5.92
CA ASP A 65 -0.12 -6.82 7.39
C ASP A 65 -1.45 -7.33 7.94
N SER A 66 -2.57 -7.00 7.28
CA SER A 66 -3.91 -7.49 7.64
C SER A 66 -3.99 -9.01 7.59
N ARG A 67 -3.49 -9.63 6.51
CA ARG A 67 -3.47 -11.10 6.38
C ARG A 67 -2.55 -11.76 7.39
N GLU A 68 -1.40 -11.14 7.69
CA GLU A 68 -0.48 -11.64 8.69
C GLU A 68 -1.11 -11.61 10.08
N ALA A 69 -1.79 -10.51 10.44
CA ALA A 69 -2.53 -10.40 11.68
C ALA A 69 -3.65 -11.46 11.79
N GLU A 70 -4.40 -11.72 10.72
CA GLU A 70 -5.41 -12.79 10.69
C GLU A 70 -4.79 -14.17 10.97
N ARG A 71 -3.69 -14.50 10.29
CA ARG A 71 -2.97 -15.78 10.50
C ARG A 71 -2.43 -15.90 11.93
N GLU A 72 -1.94 -14.82 12.52
CA GLU A 72 -1.51 -14.81 13.92
C GLU A 72 -2.67 -15.04 14.89
N MET A 73 -3.83 -14.41 14.65
CA MET A 73 -5.02 -14.61 15.47
C MET A 73 -5.52 -16.06 15.39
N GLU A 74 -5.56 -16.66 14.20
CA GLU A 74 -5.92 -18.06 14.01
C GLU A 74 -4.95 -19.01 14.74
N LYS A 75 -3.65 -18.76 14.63
CA LYS A 75 -2.62 -19.54 15.33
C LYS A 75 -2.81 -19.47 16.85
N ARG A 76 -3.00 -18.27 17.40
CA ARG A 76 -3.26 -18.09 18.85
C ARG A 76 -4.56 -18.76 19.28
N ALA A 77 -5.61 -18.73 18.44
CA ALA A 77 -6.87 -19.40 18.73
C ALA A 77 -6.70 -20.94 18.81
N LEU A 78 -5.91 -21.52 17.90
CA LEU A 78 -5.57 -22.95 17.91
C LEU A 78 -4.74 -23.33 19.14
N GLU A 79 -3.70 -22.56 19.49
CA GLU A 79 -2.88 -22.78 20.68
C GLU A 79 -3.69 -22.73 21.99
N ASN A 80 -4.65 -21.79 22.07
CA ASN A 80 -5.57 -21.69 23.21
C ASN A 80 -6.58 -22.85 23.26
N ALA A 81 -7.04 -23.36 22.10
CA ALA A 81 -7.93 -24.51 22.04
C ALA A 81 -7.22 -25.82 22.45
N GLU A 82 -5.96 -26.00 22.07
CA GLU A 82 -5.14 -27.16 22.46
C GLU A 82 -4.78 -27.15 23.96
N SER A 83 -4.60 -25.98 24.56
CA SER A 83 -4.29 -25.83 25.99
C SER A 83 -5.48 -26.15 26.93
N GLY A 84 -6.70 -26.24 26.39
CA GLY A 84 -7.93 -26.58 27.13
C GLY A 84 -8.29 -28.07 27.15
N VAL A 85 -7.60 -28.93 26.39
CA VAL A 85 -7.94 -30.35 26.26
C VAL A 85 -6.89 -31.22 26.97
N LYS A 86 -7.21 -31.65 28.20
CA LYS A 86 -6.54 -32.82 28.80
C LYS A 86 -7.02 -34.08 28.06
N GLU A 87 -6.07 -34.74 27.39
CA GLU A 87 -6.06 -36.14 26.95
C GLU A 87 -7.30 -36.68 26.23
N THR A 88 -7.23 -36.80 24.89
CA THR A 88 -7.42 -38.11 24.24
C THR A 88 -6.76 -38.10 22.87
N GLY A 89 -5.95 -39.12 22.59
CA GLY A 89 -5.13 -39.21 21.40
C GLY A 89 -5.93 -39.16 20.11
N CYS A 90 -5.64 -38.17 19.27
CA CYS A 90 -6.08 -38.13 17.88
C CYS A 90 -4.83 -38.13 17.00
N GLN A 91 -4.78 -39.08 16.06
CA GLN A 91 -3.70 -39.25 15.10
C GLN A 91 -3.49 -37.95 14.32
N LYS A 92 -2.30 -37.35 14.44
CA LYS A 92 -1.90 -36.19 13.66
C LYS A 92 -1.93 -36.57 12.17
N ALA A 93 -2.92 -36.09 11.45
CA ALA A 93 -2.85 -36.02 9.99
C ALA A 93 -1.63 -35.16 9.65
N SER A 94 -0.65 -35.74 8.95
CA SER A 94 0.50 -34.99 8.44
C SER A 94 -0.01 -33.80 7.61
N PRO A 95 0.50 -32.58 7.82
CA PRO A 95 0.14 -31.46 6.98
C PRO A 95 0.60 -31.79 5.56
N ALA A 96 -0.32 -31.72 4.59
CA ALA A 96 0.03 -31.85 3.17
C ALA A 96 1.13 -30.82 2.86
N HIS A 97 2.32 -31.30 2.56
CA HIS A 97 3.46 -30.43 2.29
C HIS A 97 3.27 -29.87 0.88
N GLU A 98 2.90 -28.59 0.80
CA GLU A 98 2.77 -27.88 -0.47
C GLU A 98 4.04 -28.01 -1.33
N THR A 99 3.86 -28.29 -2.62
CA THR A 99 4.98 -28.34 -3.56
C THR A 99 5.55 -26.94 -3.85
N PRO A 100 6.81 -26.82 -4.27
CA PRO A 100 7.40 -25.53 -4.63
C PRO A 100 6.62 -24.76 -5.71
N ASP A 101 6.00 -25.48 -6.65
CA ASP A 101 5.23 -24.89 -7.75
C ASP A 101 3.86 -24.39 -7.28
N GLU A 102 3.16 -25.14 -6.43
CA GLU A 102 1.93 -24.69 -5.78
C GLU A 102 2.19 -23.43 -4.92
N ARG A 103 3.31 -23.42 -4.18
CA ARG A 103 3.73 -22.27 -3.39
C ARG A 103 3.96 -21.04 -4.26
N ARG A 104 4.63 -21.21 -5.40
CA ARG A 104 4.89 -20.12 -6.35
C ARG A 104 3.59 -19.56 -6.91
N GLU A 105 2.68 -20.43 -7.34
CA GLU A 105 1.42 -20.02 -7.93
C GLU A 105 0.51 -19.32 -6.92
N ARG A 106 0.43 -19.82 -5.68
CA ARG A 106 -0.30 -19.14 -4.61
C ARG A 106 0.25 -17.73 -4.37
N LEU A 107 1.56 -17.57 -4.24
CA LEU A 107 2.18 -16.26 -4.03
C LEU A 107 1.92 -15.30 -5.20
N ARG A 108 1.90 -15.82 -6.42
CA ARG A 108 1.54 -15.04 -7.62
C ARG A 108 0.09 -14.54 -7.54
N LEU A 109 -0.86 -15.43 -7.21
CA LEU A 109 -2.27 -15.09 -7.09
C LEU A 109 -2.51 -14.07 -5.96
N GLU A 110 -1.86 -14.25 -4.81
CA GLU A 110 -1.90 -13.29 -3.70
C GLU A 110 -1.40 -11.90 -4.13
N SER A 111 -0.29 -11.85 -4.89
CA SER A 111 0.25 -10.58 -5.40
C SER A 111 -0.68 -9.89 -6.41
N ILE A 112 -1.37 -10.65 -7.26
CA ILE A 112 -2.35 -10.10 -8.21
C ILE A 112 -3.53 -9.52 -7.43
N GLU A 113 -4.01 -10.24 -6.43
CA GLU A 113 -5.12 -9.78 -5.60
C GLU A 113 -4.74 -8.53 -4.79
N ASP A 114 -3.49 -8.45 -4.29
CA ASP A 114 -2.95 -7.26 -3.61
C ASP A 114 -3.04 -6.02 -4.50
N GLN A 115 -2.58 -6.15 -5.74
CA GLN A 115 -2.63 -5.08 -6.72
C GLN A 115 -4.08 -4.68 -7.04
N GLN A 116 -4.97 -5.65 -7.24
CA GLN A 116 -6.39 -5.37 -7.53
C GLN A 116 -7.09 -4.64 -6.38
N GLN A 117 -6.83 -5.03 -5.13
CA GLN A 117 -7.42 -4.36 -3.97
C GLN A 117 -6.85 -2.95 -3.79
N SER A 118 -5.55 -2.76 -4.03
CA SER A 118 -4.92 -1.44 -4.01
C SER A 118 -5.51 -0.52 -5.08
N GLU A 119 -5.66 -0.99 -6.32
CA GLU A 119 -6.32 -0.23 -7.40
C GLU A 119 -7.77 0.12 -7.06
N LEU A 120 -8.54 -0.84 -6.51
CA LEU A 120 -9.92 -0.59 -6.10
C LEU A 120 -9.99 0.48 -5.01
N ARG A 121 -9.12 0.40 -4.00
CA ARG A 121 -9.06 1.36 -2.90
C ARG A 121 -8.63 2.73 -3.39
N TYR A 122 -7.59 2.82 -4.22
CA TYR A 122 -7.18 4.05 -4.87
C TYR A 122 -8.33 4.66 -5.69
N GLY A 123 -9.08 3.85 -6.43
CA GLY A 123 -10.25 4.29 -7.18
C GLY A 123 -11.32 4.97 -6.31
N GLN A 124 -11.48 4.54 -5.06
CA GLN A 124 -12.39 5.17 -4.09
C GLN A 124 -11.89 6.54 -3.62
N LEU A 125 -10.57 6.71 -3.51
CA LEU A 125 -9.93 7.94 -3.03
C LEU A 125 -9.63 8.94 -4.15
N ARG A 126 -9.68 8.50 -5.41
CA ARG A 126 -9.18 9.24 -6.57
C ARG A 126 -9.70 10.68 -6.64
N SER A 127 -11.00 10.90 -6.44
CA SER A 127 -11.56 12.25 -6.51
C SER A 127 -11.00 13.21 -5.45
N GLU A 128 -10.59 12.70 -4.29
CA GLU A 128 -10.00 13.52 -3.22
C GLU A 128 -8.51 13.73 -3.46
N ILE A 129 -7.81 12.71 -3.93
CA ILE A 129 -6.42 12.78 -4.36
C ILE A 129 -6.23 13.79 -5.49
N ASP A 130 -7.08 13.74 -6.52
CA ASP A 130 -7.03 14.66 -7.66
C ASP A 130 -7.22 16.12 -7.20
N LYS A 131 -8.12 16.38 -6.24
CA LYS A 131 -8.28 17.72 -5.64
C LYS A 131 -7.03 18.18 -4.90
N LEU A 132 -6.40 17.30 -4.12
CA LEU A 132 -5.17 17.63 -3.40
C LEU A 132 -4.03 17.97 -4.37
N ILE A 133 -3.92 17.24 -5.48
CA ILE A 133 -2.96 17.51 -6.54
C ILE A 133 -3.21 18.89 -7.15
N ASP A 134 -4.45 19.19 -7.54
CA ASP A 134 -4.82 20.48 -8.13
C ASP A 134 -4.54 21.65 -7.18
N GLU A 135 -4.94 21.52 -5.91
CA GLU A 135 -4.67 22.51 -4.86
C GLU A 135 -3.16 22.69 -4.65
N HIS A 136 -2.41 21.59 -4.63
CA HIS A 136 -0.96 21.66 -4.46
C HIS A 136 -0.30 22.35 -5.66
N ARG A 137 -0.72 22.04 -6.89
CA ARG A 137 -0.20 22.64 -8.12
C ARG A 137 -0.36 24.17 -8.11
N VAL A 138 -1.50 24.67 -7.64
CA VAL A 138 -1.75 26.13 -7.52
C VAL A 138 -0.85 26.77 -6.46
N ASN A 139 -0.58 26.06 -5.37
CA ASN A 139 0.19 26.58 -4.23
C ASN A 139 1.71 26.54 -4.45
N VAL A 140 2.21 25.59 -5.25
CA VAL A 140 3.61 25.54 -5.64
C VAL A 140 3.84 26.62 -6.70
N LYS A 141 4.38 27.76 -6.26
CA LYS A 141 5.02 28.70 -7.18
C LYS A 141 6.26 28.01 -7.74
N ILE A 142 6.13 27.42 -8.93
CA ILE A 142 7.30 27.02 -9.70
C ILE A 142 8.01 28.32 -10.06
N ILE A 143 9.12 28.61 -9.36
CA ILE A 143 9.97 29.75 -9.68
C ILE A 143 10.83 29.30 -10.86
N TYR A 144 10.38 29.61 -12.07
CA TYR A 144 11.22 29.53 -13.24
C TYR A 144 12.33 30.57 -13.12
N VAL A 145 13.57 30.11 -13.14
CA VAL A 145 14.71 31.03 -13.30
C VAL A 145 14.73 31.39 -14.78
N GLU A 146 14.21 32.56 -15.13
CA GLU A 146 14.51 33.18 -16.43
C GLU A 146 16.02 33.45 -16.49
N LEU A 147 16.71 32.84 -17.46
CA LEU A 147 18.11 33.12 -17.79
C LEU A 147 18.19 34.01 -19.03
#